data_AF-A0A3R7GTW7-F1
#
_entry.id   AF-A0A3R7GTW7-F1
#
_cell.length_a   1.000
_cell.length_b   1.000
_cell.length_c   1.000
_cell.angle_alpha   90.00
_cell.angle_beta   90.00
_cell.angle_gamma   90.00
#
_symmetry.space_group_name_H-M   'P 1'
#
loop_
_entity.id
_entity.type
_entity.pdbx_description
1 polymer ?
#
loop_
_entity_poly.entity_id
_entity_poly.type
_entity_poly.pdbx_seq_one_letter_code
_entity_poly.pdbx_strand_id
1 'polypeptide(L)' 'MMEHEGRTQNSPYEFVYPGGWSITNRIINGKSRWTLLCAGEQFGAFSSAAAAMNHHAALMKKRDGGS' A
#
# COMPACT_ATOMS: atom_id res chain seq x y z
N MET A 1 11.71 5.59 -13.07
CA MET A 1 11.19 5.37 -11.70
C MET A 1 11.42 6.64 -10.93
N MET A 2 10.38 7.23 -10.34
CA MET A 2 10.53 8.35 -9.41
C MET A 2 10.48 7.76 -8.00
N GLU A 3 11.60 7.77 -7.30
CA GLU A 3 11.68 7.39 -5.89
C GLU A 3 11.23 8.60 -5.06
N HIS A 4 10.01 8.53 -4.50
CA HIS A 4 9.50 9.52 -3.56
C HIS A 4 9.30 8.81 -2.23
N GLU A 5 9.99 9.24 -1.17
CA GLU A 5 9.73 8.80 0.22
C GLU A 5 9.75 7.27 0.43
N GLY A 6 10.84 6.61 0.01
CA GLY A 6 11.04 5.19 0.31
C GLY A 6 10.03 4.26 -0.35
N ARG A 7 9.51 4.64 -1.52
CA ARG A 7 8.70 3.78 -2.39
C ARG A 7 9.00 4.04 -3.85
N THR A 8 8.74 3.03 -4.66
CA THR A 8 8.82 3.06 -6.10
C THR A 8 7.42 3.01 -6.68
N GLN A 9 7.06 4.00 -7.49
CA GLN A 9 5.85 3.91 -8.30
C GLN A 9 6.18 3.13 -9.58
N ASN A 10 5.71 1.88 -9.66
CA ASN A 10 5.90 1.03 -10.85
C ASN A 10 4.88 1.38 -11.95
N SER A 11 3.66 1.77 -11.56
CA SER A 11 2.60 2.15 -12.49
C SER A 11 1.66 3.19 -11.87
N PRO A 12 0.73 3.79 -12.64
CA PRO A 12 -0.31 4.66 -12.08
C PRO A 12 -1.19 3.97 -11.02
N TYR A 13 -1.18 2.63 -11.00
CA TYR A 13 -2.04 1.79 -10.18
C TYR A 13 -1.25 0.91 -9.19
N GLU A 14 0.07 1.09 -9.09
CA GLU A 14 0.94 0.26 -8.26
C GLU A 14 2.07 1.08 -7.62
N PHE A 15 2.17 0.96 -6.30
CA PHE A 15 3.28 1.47 -5.50
C PHE A 15 3.93 0.32 -4.76
N VAL A 16 5.25 0.22 -4.80
CA VAL A 16 6.03 -0.82 -4.11
C VAL A 16 6.91 -0.16 -3.07
N TYR A 17 6.94 -0.74 -1.87
CA TYR A 17 7.73 -0.27 -0.74
C TYR A 17 8.82 -1.32 -0.41
N PRO A 18 10.00 -0.89 0.05
CA PRO A 18 10.99 -1.76 0.65
C PRO A 18 10.38 -2.59 1.79
N GLY A 19 10.81 -3.84 1.92
CA GLY A 19 10.29 -4.75 2.96
C GLY A 19 9.05 -5.55 2.55
N GLY A 20 8.75 -5.65 1.25
CA GLY A 20 7.74 -6.56 0.70
C GLY A 20 6.32 -6.02 0.70
N TRP A 21 6.14 -4.71 0.95
CA TRP A 21 4.85 -4.05 0.92
C TRP A 21 4.54 -3.51 -0.48
N SER A 22 3.31 -3.64 -0.93
CA SER A 22 2.83 -3.04 -2.18
C SER A 22 1.41 -2.53 -2.02
N ILE A 23 1.08 -1.46 -2.72
CA ILE A 23 -0.25 -0.89 -2.81
C ILE A 23 -0.69 -0.98 -4.26
N THR A 24 -1.77 -1.73 -4.52
CA THR A 24 -2.26 -1.97 -5.88
C THR A 24 -3.72 -1.57 -6.02
N ASN A 25 -4.11 -1.03 -7.18
CA ASN A 25 -5.51 -0.86 -7.52
C ASN A 25 -6.05 -2.12 -8.19
N ARG A 26 -7.19 -2.63 -7.71
CA ARG A 26 -7.86 -3.81 -8.24
C ARG A 26 -9.37 -3.58 -8.31
N ILE A 27 -10.05 -4.27 -9.21
CA ILE A 27 -11.51 -4.29 -9.26
C ILE A 27 -12.01 -5.33 -8.25
N ILE A 28 -12.74 -4.88 -7.23
CA ILE A 28 -13.37 -5.72 -6.22
C ILE A 28 -14.87 -5.42 -6.23
N ASN A 29 -15.71 -6.43 -6.45
CA ASN A 29 -17.16 -6.28 -6.57
C ASN A 29 -17.57 -5.16 -7.56
N GLY A 30 -16.91 -5.11 -8.72
CA GLY A 30 -17.18 -4.13 -9.78
C GLY A 30 -16.71 -2.70 -9.48
N LYS A 31 -15.99 -2.46 -8.38
CA LYS A 31 -15.48 -1.14 -8.00
C LYS A 31 -13.96 -1.13 -7.95
N SER A 32 -13.35 -0.07 -8.47
CA SER A 32 -11.92 0.20 -8.30
C SER A 32 -11.62 0.43 -6.82
N ARG A 33 -10.77 -0.42 -6.25
CA ARG A 33 -10.35 -0.39 -4.85
C ARG A 33 -8.84 -0.51 -4.76
N TRP A 34 -8.26 0.23 -3.86
CA TRP A 34 -6.85 0.14 -3.52
C TRP A 34 -6.66 -0.88 -2.40
N THR A 35 -5.71 -1.78 -2.56
CA THR A 35 -5.38 -2.81 -1.58
C THR A 35 -3.92 -2.68 -1.19
N LEU A 36 -3.63 -2.90 0.08
CA LEU A 36 -2.27 -3.02 0.60
C LEU A 36 -1.93 -4.51 0.69
N LEU A 37 -0.75 -4.91 0.24
CA LEU A 37 -0.30 -6.29 0.15
C LEU A 37 1.06 -6.41 0.85
N CYS A 38 1.22 -7.42 1.70
CA CYS A 38 2.51 -7.75 2.30
C CYS A 38 2.63 -9.26 2.46
N ALA A 39 3.69 -9.86 1.93
CA ALA A 39 4.00 -11.30 2.09
C ALA A 39 2.81 -12.26 1.79
N GLY A 40 1.93 -11.88 0.85
CA GLY A 40 0.74 -12.67 0.49
C GLY A 40 -0.53 -12.33 1.28
N GLU A 41 -0.42 -11.52 2.34
CA GLU A 41 -1.57 -10.99 3.06
C GLU A 41 -2.10 -9.73 2.37
N GLN A 42 -3.42 -9.61 2.28
CA GLN A 42 -4.11 -8.46 1.73
C GLN A 42 -4.83 -7.68 2.84
N PHE A 43 -4.57 -6.38 2.89
CA PHE A 43 -5.15 -5.45 3.83
C PHE A 43 -6.02 -4.43 3.10
N GLY A 44 -7.28 -4.41 3.48
CA GLY A 44 -8.26 -3.41 3.07
C GLY A 44 -8.76 -3.51 1.62
N ALA A 45 -9.71 -2.62 1.31
CA ALA A 45 -10.28 -2.34 -0.01
C ALA A 45 -10.63 -0.84 -0.06
N PHE A 46 -9.59 -0.01 0.01
CA PHE A 46 -9.68 1.43 0.16
C PHE A 46 -10.27 2.08 -1.10
N SER A 47 -10.97 3.20 -0.93
CA SER A 47 -11.51 3.98 -2.06
C SER A 47 -10.45 4.81 -2.78
N SER A 48 -9.28 5.04 -2.18
CA SER A 48 -8.20 5.86 -2.75
C SER A 48 -6.81 5.35 -2.39
N ALA A 49 -5.83 5.68 -3.22
CA ALA A 49 -4.43 5.35 -2.99
C ALA A 49 -3.92 5.97 -1.68
N ALA A 50 -4.30 7.22 -1.41
CA ALA A 50 -3.91 7.94 -0.19
C ALA A 50 -4.39 7.24 1.09
N ALA A 51 -5.61 6.69 1.09
CA ALA A 51 -6.13 5.94 2.24
C ALA A 51 -5.31 4.66 2.50
N ALA A 52 -4.94 3.93 1.44
CA ALA A 52 -4.07 2.75 1.54
C ALA A 52 -2.67 3.13 2.07
N MET A 53 -2.11 4.24 1.60
CA MET A 53 -0.80 4.75 2.01
C MET A 53 -0.79 5.19 3.48
N ASN A 54 -1.83 5.89 3.94
CA ASN A 54 -1.98 6.28 5.34
C ASN A 54 -2.09 5.05 6.25
N HIS A 55 -2.80 4.01 5.79
CA HIS A 55 -2.89 2.75 6.54
C HIS A 55 -1.53 2.06 6.65
N HIS A 56 -0.77 2.00 5.55
CA HIS A 56 0.61 1.50 5.56
C HIS A 56 1.49 2.28 6.55
N ALA A 57 1.44 3.61 6.52
CA ALA A 57 2.21 4.45 7.45
C ALA A 57 1.84 4.19 8.93
N ALA A 58 0.55 3.96 9.21
CA ALA A 58 0.09 3.61 10.55
C ALA A 58 0.60 2.23 11.02
N LEU A 59 0.65 1.24 10.12
CA LEU A 59 1.21 -0.08 10.42
C LEU A 59 2.72 -0.01 10.70
N MET A 60 3.47 0.76 9.91
CA MET A 60 4.90 0.94 10.13
C MET A 60 5.20 1.62 11.47
N LYS A 61 4.44 2.66 11.85
CA LYS A 61 4.59 3.31 13.16
C LYS A 61 4.33 2.37 14.33
N LYS A 62 3.36 1.47 14.23
CA LYS A 62 3.09 0.46 15.27
C LYS A 62 4.22 -0.55 15.40
N ARG A 63 4.87 -0.91 14.29
CA ARG A 63 5.99 -1.86 14.28
C ARG A 63 7.24 -1.29 14.96
N ASP A 64 7.52 0.01 14.76
CA ASP A 64 8.65 0.70 15.41
C ASP A 64 8.39 1.04 16.89
N GLY A 65 7.13 1.19 17.28
CA GLY A 65 6.72 1.53 18.66
C GLY A 65 6.67 0.36 19.65
N GLY A 66 7.06 -0.85 19.23
CA GLY A 66 7.20 -2.01 20.11
C GLY A 66 8.63 -2.16 20.60
N SER A 67 9.07 -1.25 21.49
CA SER A 67 10.26 -1.43 22.34
C SER A 67 9.85 -1.93 23.72
#